data_AF-A0A915J488-F1
#
_entry.id   AF-A0A915J488-F1
#
_cell.length_a   1.000
_cell.length_b   1.000
_cell.length_c   1.000
_cell.angle_alpha   90.00
_cell.angle_beta   90.00
_cell.angle_gamma   90.00
#
_symmetry.space_group_name_H-M   'P 1'
#
loop_
_entity.id
_entity.type
_entity.pdbx_description
1 polymer ?
#
loop_
_entity_poly.entity_id
_entity_poly.type
_entity_poly.pdbx_seq_one_letter_code
_entity_poly.pdbx_strand_id
1 'polypeptide(L)'
;MSLKSFWSTYKNQCIVLLVPIIFSPLIFSGSDQAKCAYVVALMAIYWITEALPLAVTAFLPIICYPLLGILEANKTAMNYLKDTNFLFVGGIMVALATEECNLHKRLALKVLLTFGAQPRWLMLGFMIPSAFLSMWMSNVATVAMMAPIATCVLIELIAHAKSDAMEKEPVKNGSKSEKV
;
A
#
# COMPACT_ATOMS: atom_id res chain seq x y z
N MET A 1 21.23 10.93 -0.34
CA MET A 1 21.03 9.66 -1.08
C MET A 1 21.79 8.58 -0.32
N SER A 2 21.09 7.70 0.42
CA SER A 2 21.68 6.94 1.55
C SER A 2 22.30 5.60 1.12
N LEU A 3 23.48 5.26 1.67
CA LEU A 3 24.26 4.04 1.46
C LEU A 3 23.44 2.73 1.62
N LYS A 4 22.38 2.77 2.44
CA LYS A 4 21.45 1.64 2.63
C LYS A 4 20.64 1.31 1.38
N SER A 5 20.26 2.32 0.58
CA SER A 5 19.57 2.09 -0.69
C SER A 5 20.49 1.37 -1.69
N PHE A 6 21.77 1.75 -1.73
CA PHE A 6 22.76 1.14 -2.60
C PHE A 6 23.03 -0.32 -2.24
N TRP A 7 23.19 -0.64 -0.95
CA TRP A 7 23.37 -2.01 -0.47
C TRP A 7 22.13 -2.90 -0.72
N SER A 8 20.93 -2.33 -0.55
CA SER A 8 19.68 -3.04 -0.85
C SER A 8 19.50 -3.27 -2.36
N THR A 9 19.81 -2.29 -3.19
CA THR A 9 19.74 -2.41 -4.66
C THR A 9 20.75 -3.45 -5.15
N TYR A 10 21.98 -3.44 -4.62
CA TYR A 10 23.00 -4.42 -4.98
C TYR A 10 22.63 -5.84 -4.54
N LYS A 11 22.08 -6.00 -3.32
CA LYS A 11 21.53 -7.29 -2.85
C LYS A 11 20.42 -7.81 -3.76
N ASN A 12 19.50 -6.95 -4.19
CA ASN A 12 18.39 -7.34 -5.07
C ASN A 12 18.90 -7.73 -6.46
N GLN A 13 19.88 -7.00 -7.02
CA GLN A 13 20.53 -7.36 -8.28
C GLN A 13 21.23 -8.73 -8.20
N CYS A 14 21.91 -9.03 -7.10
CA CYS A 14 22.49 -10.35 -6.87
C CYS A 14 21.43 -11.46 -6.80
N ILE A 15 20.29 -11.21 -6.13
CA ILE A 15 19.18 -12.18 -6.06
C ILE A 15 18.60 -12.46 -7.45
N VAL A 16 18.39 -11.43 -8.27
CA VAL A 16 17.86 -11.57 -9.64
C VAL A 16 18.79 -12.39 -10.54
N LEU A 17 20.10 -12.34 -10.31
CA LEU A 17 21.07 -13.13 -11.09
C LEU A 17 21.30 -14.54 -10.52
N LEU A 18 21.36 -14.68 -9.20
CA LEU A 18 21.67 -15.96 -8.54
C LEU A 18 20.49 -16.94 -8.57
N VAL A 19 19.26 -16.46 -8.41
CA VAL A 19 18.07 -17.32 -8.30
C VAL A 19 17.80 -18.14 -9.59
N PRO A 20 17.91 -17.57 -10.80
CA PRO A 20 17.89 -18.33 -12.06
C PRO A 20 19.01 -19.37 -12.16
N ILE A 21 20.22 -19.02 -11.72
CA ILE A 21 21.40 -19.91 -11.79
C ILE A 21 21.22 -21.11 -10.85
N ILE A 22 20.74 -20.88 -9.63
CA ILE A 22 20.50 -21.92 -8.62
C ILE A 22 19.41 -22.89 -9.08
N PHE A 23 18.35 -22.39 -9.70
CA PHE A 23 17.23 -23.22 -10.17
C PHE A 23 17.46 -23.79 -11.59
N SER A 24 18.52 -23.38 -12.30
CA SER A 24 18.86 -23.90 -13.63
C SER A 24 18.95 -25.44 -13.76
N PRO A 25 19.32 -26.23 -12.71
CA PRO A 25 19.31 -27.69 -12.81
C PRO A 25 17.91 -28.26 -13.08
N LEU A 26 16.83 -27.57 -12.68
CA LEU A 26 15.46 -28.01 -12.94
C LEU A 26 15.10 -27.96 -14.43
N ILE A 27 15.67 -27.02 -15.20
CA ILE A 27 15.44 -26.93 -16.65
C ILE A 27 16.05 -28.14 -17.35
N PHE A 28 17.17 -28.65 -16.84
CA PHE A 28 17.91 -29.76 -17.45
C PHE A 28 17.24 -31.12 -17.23
N SER A 29 16.23 -31.20 -16.36
CA SER A 29 15.45 -32.43 -16.12
C SER A 29 14.56 -32.84 -17.30
N GLY A 30 14.41 -31.98 -18.33
CA GLY A 30 13.79 -32.32 -19.61
C GLY A 30 12.26 -32.38 -19.64
N SER A 31 11.57 -32.40 -18.49
CA SER A 31 10.10 -32.40 -18.45
C SER A 31 9.51 -30.99 -18.49
N ASP A 32 8.41 -30.80 -19.22
CA ASP A 32 7.75 -29.49 -19.31
C ASP A 32 7.19 -29.02 -17.95
N GLN A 33 6.83 -29.98 -17.09
CA GLN A 33 6.41 -29.73 -15.71
C GLN A 33 7.53 -29.10 -14.86
N ALA A 34 8.78 -29.58 -15.02
CA ALA A 34 9.93 -29.02 -14.30
C ALA A 34 10.26 -27.60 -14.77
N LYS A 35 10.11 -27.31 -16.07
CA LYS A 35 10.28 -25.95 -16.61
C LYS A 35 9.19 -24.98 -16.10
N CYS A 36 7.95 -25.44 -15.98
CA CYS A 36 6.88 -24.66 -15.33
C CYS A 36 7.21 -24.37 -13.87
N ALA A 37 7.60 -25.41 -13.11
CA ALA A 37 7.94 -25.29 -11.70
C ALA A 37 9.12 -24.33 -11.47
N TYR A 38 10.12 -24.35 -12.36
CA TYR A 38 11.22 -23.38 -12.38
C TYR A 38 10.71 -21.94 -12.40
N VAL A 39 9.86 -21.58 -13.38
CA VAL A 39 9.34 -20.21 -13.52
C VAL A 39 8.50 -19.81 -12.30
N VAL A 40 7.66 -20.72 -11.78
CA VAL A 40 6.85 -20.46 -10.59
C VAL A 40 7.73 -20.22 -9.35
N ALA A 41 8.79 -21.02 -9.17
CA ALA A 41 9.74 -20.84 -8.08
C ALA A 41 10.50 -19.50 -8.18
N LEU A 42 10.92 -19.11 -9.39
CA LEU A 42 11.52 -17.79 -9.63
C LEU A 42 10.56 -16.67 -9.23
N MET A 43 9.30 -16.74 -9.66
CA MET A 43 8.29 -15.75 -9.33
C MET A 43 8.03 -15.67 -7.82
N ALA A 44 7.90 -16.82 -7.14
CA ALA A 44 7.67 -16.87 -5.71
C ALA A 44 8.83 -16.21 -4.93
N ILE A 45 10.07 -16.51 -5.29
CA ILE A 45 11.24 -15.90 -4.65
C ILE A 45 11.28 -14.40 -4.93
N TYR A 46 11.02 -13.96 -6.16
CA TYR A 46 11.01 -12.53 -6.50
C TYR A 46 9.88 -11.76 -5.83
N TRP A 47 8.73 -12.39 -5.58
CA TRP A 47 7.65 -11.79 -4.80
C TRP A 47 8.00 -11.67 -3.32
N ILE A 48 8.57 -12.71 -2.71
CA ILE A 48 8.95 -12.67 -1.29
C ILE A 48 10.11 -11.70 -1.04
N THR A 49 11.06 -11.63 -1.98
CA THR A 49 12.24 -10.78 -1.84
C THR A 49 12.03 -9.35 -2.34
N GLU A 50 10.90 -9.07 -3.01
CA GLU A 50 10.62 -7.81 -3.71
C GLU A 50 11.81 -7.30 -4.54
N ALA A 51 12.59 -8.23 -5.13
CA ALA A 51 13.82 -7.89 -5.83
C ALA A 51 13.56 -7.08 -7.12
N LEU A 52 12.37 -7.28 -7.71
CA LEU A 52 11.82 -6.53 -8.82
C LEU A 52 10.40 -6.06 -8.46
N PRO A 53 9.90 -4.98 -9.07
CA PRO A 53 8.52 -4.56 -8.89
C PRO A 53 7.55 -5.71 -9.20
N LEU A 54 6.52 -5.88 -8.38
CA LEU A 54 5.53 -6.96 -8.49
C LEU A 54 4.93 -7.09 -9.90
N ALA A 55 4.76 -5.96 -10.60
CA ALA A 55 4.28 -5.94 -11.98
C ALA A 55 5.30 -6.55 -12.95
N VAL A 56 6.58 -6.22 -12.80
CA VAL A 56 7.66 -6.72 -13.67
C VAL A 56 7.84 -8.23 -13.47
N THR A 57 7.77 -8.71 -12.22
CA THR A 57 7.83 -10.15 -11.93
C THR A 57 6.61 -10.89 -12.48
N ALA A 58 5.42 -10.26 -12.46
CA ALA A 58 4.22 -10.83 -13.05
C ALA A 58 4.30 -10.98 -14.58
N PHE A 59 5.11 -10.19 -15.29
CA PHE A 59 5.35 -10.35 -16.73
C PHE A 59 6.38 -11.43 -17.09
N LEU A 60 7.11 -11.96 -16.11
CA LEU A 60 8.18 -12.95 -16.34
C LEU A 60 7.70 -14.20 -17.11
N PRO A 61 6.51 -14.79 -16.84
CA PRO A 61 6.00 -15.93 -17.60
C PRO A 61 5.77 -15.66 -19.09
N ILE A 62 5.39 -14.44 -19.48
CA ILE A 62 5.19 -14.07 -20.89
C ILE A 62 6.48 -14.24 -21.69
N ILE A 63 7.64 -14.02 -21.06
CA ILE A 63 8.94 -14.14 -21.71
C ILE A 63 9.52 -15.54 -21.49
N CYS A 64 9.44 -16.08 -20.27
CA CYS A 64 10.06 -17.36 -19.93
C CYS A 64 9.32 -18.57 -20.53
N TYR A 65 7.99 -18.56 -20.65
CA TYR A 65 7.25 -19.71 -21.19
C TYR A 65 7.53 -19.96 -22.67
N PRO A 66 7.57 -18.94 -23.56
CA PRO A 66 7.97 -19.14 -24.95
C PRO A 66 9.44 -19.52 -25.09
N LEU A 67 10.35 -18.92 -24.30
CA LEU A 67 11.78 -19.24 -24.34
C LEU A 67 12.08 -20.69 -23.93
N LEU A 68 11.34 -21.23 -22.97
CA LEU A 68 11.49 -22.60 -22.49
C LEU A 68 10.71 -23.63 -23.34
N GLY A 69 9.96 -23.18 -24.34
CA GLY A 69 9.13 -24.01 -25.20
C GLY A 69 7.93 -24.64 -24.50
N ILE A 70 7.47 -24.07 -23.38
CA ILE A 70 6.36 -24.60 -22.57
C ILE A 70 5.02 -24.24 -23.21
N LEU A 71 4.85 -22.96 -23.54
CA LEU A 71 3.61 -22.41 -24.06
C LEU A 71 3.91 -21.30 -25.06
N GLU A 72 3.10 -21.22 -26.11
CA GLU A 72 3.23 -20.19 -27.14
C GLU A 72 2.96 -18.78 -26.56
N ALA A 73 3.65 -17.77 -27.08
CA ALA A 73 3.53 -16.38 -26.62
C ALA A 73 2.09 -15.86 -26.69
N ASN A 74 1.37 -16.18 -27.77
CA ASN A 74 -0.04 -15.80 -27.94
C ASN A 74 -0.93 -16.37 -26.83
N LYS A 75 -0.84 -17.67 -26.56
CA LYS A 75 -1.64 -18.33 -25.52
C LYS A 75 -1.30 -17.82 -24.12
N THR A 76 -0.04 -17.50 -23.87
CA THR A 76 0.41 -16.94 -22.60
C THR A 76 -0.13 -15.53 -22.41
N ALA A 77 -0.04 -14.66 -23.43
CA ALA A 77 -0.54 -13.29 -23.39
C ALA A 77 -2.08 -13.21 -23.22
N MET A 78 -2.84 -14.12 -23.85
CA MET A 78 -4.30 -14.18 -23.68
C MET A 78 -4.73 -14.41 -22.22
N ASN A 79 -3.91 -15.07 -21.40
CA ASN A 79 -4.22 -15.26 -19.99
C ASN A 79 -4.15 -13.97 -19.16
N TYR A 80 -3.42 -12.96 -19.62
CA TYR A 80 -3.31 -11.66 -18.94
C TYR A 80 -4.48 -10.73 -19.28
N LEU A 81 -5.11 -10.92 -20.44
CA LEU A 81 -6.20 -10.09 -20.96
C LEU A 81 -7.60 -10.64 -20.68
N LYS A 82 -7.76 -11.44 -19.61
CA LYS A 82 -9.07 -11.99 -19.22
C LYS A 82 -10.03 -10.89 -18.77
N ASP A 83 -11.32 -11.06 -19.04
CA ASP A 83 -12.40 -10.13 -18.70
C ASP A 83 -12.36 -9.69 -17.23
N THR A 84 -12.01 -10.61 -16.32
CA THR A 84 -11.88 -10.30 -14.88
C THR A 84 -10.82 -9.24 -14.58
N ASN A 85 -9.68 -9.26 -15.30
CA ASN A 85 -8.64 -8.25 -15.13
C ASN A 85 -9.09 -6.90 -15.67
N PHE A 86 -9.81 -6.89 -16.80
CA PHE A 86 -10.40 -5.66 -17.35
C PHE A 86 -11.48 -5.06 -16.44
N LEU A 87 -12.32 -5.91 -15.83
CA LEU A 87 -13.31 -5.47 -14.86
C LEU A 87 -12.64 -4.82 -13.64
N PHE A 88 -11.54 -5.39 -13.16
CA PHE A 88 -10.76 -4.83 -12.06
C PHE A 88 -10.15 -3.46 -12.43
N VAL A 89 -9.58 -3.33 -13.63
CA VAL A 89 -9.07 -2.04 -14.15
C VAL A 89 -10.20 -1.01 -14.27
N GLY A 90 -11.35 -1.40 -14.82
CA GLY A 90 -12.54 -0.54 -14.90
C GLY A 90 -13.04 -0.09 -13.52
N GLY A 91 -13.06 -1.00 -12.55
CA GLY A 91 -13.38 -0.69 -11.15
C GLY A 91 -12.42 0.34 -10.54
N ILE A 92 -11.11 0.19 -10.76
CA ILE A 92 -10.10 1.17 -10.32
C ILE A 92 -10.30 2.52 -11.02
N MET A 93 -10.62 2.56 -12.31
CA MET A 93 -10.89 3.82 -13.01
C MET A 93 -12.10 4.56 -12.44
N VAL A 94 -13.20 3.85 -12.15
CA VAL A 94 -14.40 4.43 -11.53
C VAL A 94 -14.11 4.94 -10.11
N ALA A 95 -13.34 4.16 -9.34
CA ALA A 95 -12.86 4.54 -8.01
C ALA A 95 -12.06 5.86 -8.06
N LEU A 96 -11.05 5.95 -8.95
CA LEU A 96 -10.24 7.15 -9.14
C LEU A 96 -11.07 8.35 -9.63
N ALA A 97 -12.01 8.14 -10.57
CA ALA A 97 -12.90 9.21 -11.02
C ALA A 97 -13.78 9.76 -9.88
N THR A 98 -14.21 8.90 -8.96
CA THR A 98 -14.97 9.29 -7.77
C THR A 98 -14.08 10.01 -6.74
N GLU A 99 -12.79 9.65 -6.69
CA GLU A 99 -11.78 10.34 -5.88
C GLU A 99 -11.56 11.78 -6.36
N GLU A 100 -11.32 11.99 -7.66
CA GLU A 100 -11.10 13.33 -8.26
C GLU A 100 -12.28 14.30 -8.00
N CYS A 101 -13.50 13.78 -7.92
CA CYS A 101 -14.69 14.57 -7.54
C CYS A 101 -14.67 15.08 -6.08
N ASN A 102 -13.64 14.74 -5.27
CA ASN A 102 -13.48 15.07 -3.85
C ASN A 102 -14.72 14.73 -2.98
N LEU A 103 -15.56 13.81 -3.44
CA LEU A 103 -16.79 13.39 -2.78
C LEU A 103 -16.49 12.80 -1.39
N HIS A 104 -15.40 12.05 -1.31
CA HIS A 104 -14.90 11.41 -0.10
C HIS A 104 -14.46 12.41 0.98
N LYS A 105 -13.84 13.55 0.62
CA LYS A 105 -13.49 14.61 1.58
C LYS A 105 -14.74 15.28 2.15
N ARG A 106 -15.72 15.59 1.30
CA ARG A 106 -17.00 16.16 1.75
C ARG A 106 -17.74 15.20 2.68
N LEU A 107 -17.73 13.90 2.37
CA LEU A 107 -18.37 12.88 3.20
C LEU A 107 -17.63 12.69 4.53
N ALA A 108 -16.29 12.62 4.51
CA ALA A 108 -15.47 12.46 5.70
C ALA A 108 -15.61 13.66 6.66
N LEU A 109 -15.58 14.89 6.14
CA LEU A 109 -15.82 16.09 6.95
C LEU A 109 -17.23 16.13 7.54
N LYS A 110 -18.26 15.74 6.77
CA LYS A 110 -19.64 15.66 7.29
C LYS A 110 -19.75 14.64 8.42
N VAL A 111 -19.16 13.47 8.23
CA VAL A 111 -19.17 12.39 9.23
C VAL A 111 -18.42 12.81 10.49
N LEU A 112 -17.22 13.38 10.37
CA LEU A 112 -16.43 13.87 11.50
C LEU A 112 -17.13 14.99 12.28
N LEU A 113 -17.85 15.90 11.61
CA LEU A 113 -18.63 16.93 12.28
C LEU A 113 -19.90 16.38 12.96
N THR A 114 -20.39 15.21 12.55
CA THR A 114 -21.58 14.58 13.13
C THR A 114 -21.24 13.75 14.38
N PHE A 115 -20.06 13.14 14.42
CA PHE A 115 -19.56 12.39 15.58
C PHE A 115 -18.75 13.32 16.49
N GLY A 116 -19.34 13.79 17.59
CA GLY A 116 -18.72 14.77 18.52
C GLY A 116 -17.35 14.37 19.12
N ALA A 117 -16.73 15.29 19.86
CA ALA A 117 -15.33 15.27 20.32
C ALA A 117 -14.94 14.18 21.36
N GLN A 118 -15.67 13.07 21.44
CA GLN A 118 -15.31 11.94 22.30
C GLN A 118 -14.42 10.94 21.54
N PRO A 119 -13.25 10.54 22.08
CA PRO A 119 -12.26 9.69 21.38
C PRO A 119 -12.83 8.36 20.83
N ARG A 120 -13.80 7.77 21.53
CA ARG A 120 -14.45 6.51 21.13
C ARG A 120 -15.29 6.66 19.86
N TRP A 121 -16.01 7.78 19.73
CA TRP A 121 -16.86 8.07 18.58
C TRP A 121 -16.04 8.54 17.38
N LEU A 122 -14.93 9.24 17.65
CA LEU A 122 -13.97 9.61 16.62
C LEU A 122 -13.34 8.38 15.95
N MET A 123 -12.91 7.37 16.72
CA MET A 123 -12.38 6.13 16.16
C MET A 123 -13.42 5.38 15.32
N LEU A 124 -14.68 5.30 15.78
CA LEU A 124 -15.78 4.73 14.99
C LEU A 124 -16.02 5.54 13.71
N GLY A 125 -15.94 6.87 13.78
CA GLY A 125 -16.05 7.78 12.65
C GLY A 125 -14.94 7.62 11.61
N PHE A 126 -13.78 7.06 11.97
CA PHE A 126 -12.75 6.64 11.00
C PHE A 126 -12.98 5.22 10.48
N MET A 127 -13.39 4.30 11.35
CA MET A 127 -13.48 2.88 11.03
C MET A 127 -14.63 2.56 10.08
N ILE A 128 -15.81 3.19 10.25
CA ILE A 128 -16.99 2.94 9.40
C ILE A 128 -16.78 3.44 7.97
N PRO A 129 -16.34 4.69 7.72
CA PRO A 129 -16.05 5.14 6.36
C PRO A 129 -14.89 4.38 5.73
N SER A 130 -13.86 4.04 6.50
CA SER A 130 -12.74 3.23 6.00
C SER A 130 -13.20 1.83 5.58
N ALA A 131 -14.07 1.17 6.34
CA ALA A 131 -14.61 -0.13 5.99
C ALA A 131 -15.51 -0.07 4.75
N PHE A 132 -16.36 0.96 4.66
CA PHE A 132 -17.23 1.16 3.50
C PHE A 132 -16.44 1.48 2.23
N LEU A 133 -15.44 2.36 2.34
CA LEU A 133 -14.52 2.68 1.24
C LEU A 133 -13.67 1.47 0.86
N SER A 134 -13.20 0.66 1.82
CA SER A 134 -12.42 -0.57 1.54
C SER A 134 -13.22 -1.64 0.80
N MET A 135 -14.56 -1.61 0.86
CA MET A 135 -15.42 -2.52 0.11
C MET A 135 -15.56 -2.13 -1.36
N TRP A 136 -15.39 -0.84 -1.68
CA TRP A 136 -15.61 -0.29 -3.03
C TRP A 136 -14.32 0.17 -3.73
N MET A 137 -13.31 0.54 -2.94
CA MET A 137 -11.99 1.00 -3.34
C MET A 137 -10.96 -0.08 -3.01
N SER A 138 -9.79 -0.02 -3.65
CA SER A 138 -8.67 -0.86 -3.23
C SER A 138 -8.22 -0.47 -1.81
N ASN A 139 -7.77 -1.46 -1.02
CA ASN A 139 -7.29 -1.23 0.34
C ASN A 139 -6.17 -0.17 0.38
N VAL A 140 -5.31 -0.14 -0.64
CA VAL A 140 -4.22 0.84 -0.78
C VAL A 140 -4.76 2.26 -0.99
N ALA A 141 -5.77 2.43 -1.85
CA ALA A 141 -6.40 3.74 -2.06
C ALA A 141 -7.07 4.25 -0.78
N THR A 142 -7.79 3.37 -0.07
CA THR A 142 -8.46 3.73 1.20
C THR A 142 -7.47 4.25 2.24
N VAL A 143 -6.32 3.58 2.40
CA VAL A 143 -5.26 4.00 3.33
C VAL A 143 -4.64 5.33 2.91
N ALA A 144 -4.34 5.52 1.61
CA ALA A 144 -3.78 6.76 1.08
C ALA A 144 -4.71 7.97 1.33
N MET A 145 -6.03 7.77 1.25
CA MET A 145 -7.03 8.81 1.51
C MET A 145 -7.21 9.11 3.01
N MET A 146 -7.15 8.09 3.87
CA MET A 146 -7.32 8.24 5.32
C MET A 146 -6.09 8.80 6.02
N ALA A 147 -4.88 8.53 5.51
CA ALA A 147 -3.62 9.00 6.09
C ALA A 147 -3.55 10.53 6.33
N PRO A 148 -3.85 11.40 5.34
CA PRO A 148 -3.84 12.84 5.57
C PRO A 148 -4.96 13.28 6.54
N ILE A 149 -6.14 12.67 6.47
CA ILE A 149 -7.28 13.01 7.35
C ILE A 149 -6.95 12.69 8.81
N ALA A 150 -6.39 11.50 9.08
CA ALA A 150 -5.96 11.10 10.41
C ALA A 150 -4.86 12.03 10.95
N THR A 151 -3.93 12.44 10.08
CA THR A 151 -2.86 13.38 10.45
C THR A 151 -3.41 14.76 10.83
N CYS A 152 -4.36 15.31 10.04
CA CYS A 152 -5.00 16.58 10.35
C CYS A 152 -5.76 16.53 11.68
N VAL A 153 -6.53 15.46 11.92
CA VAL A 153 -7.27 15.28 13.18
C VAL A 153 -6.32 15.13 14.36
N LEU A 154 -5.22 14.39 14.21
CA LEU A 154 -4.21 14.24 15.26
C LEU A 154 -3.58 15.59 15.66
N ILE A 155 -3.27 16.44 14.69
CA ILE A 155 -2.74 17.79 14.94
C ILE A 155 -3.74 18.64 15.74
N GLU A 156 -5.01 18.63 15.35
CA GLU A 156 -6.07 19.40 16.01
C GLU A 156 -6.31 18.92 17.45
N LEU A 157 -6.32 17.60 17.68
CA LEU A 157 -6.46 17.02 19.02
C LEU A 157 -5.28 17.40 19.94
N ILE A 158 -4.05 17.42 19.41
CA ILE A 158 -2.87 17.85 20.18
C ILE A 158 -2.97 19.35 20.50
N ALA A 159 -3.43 20.18 19.55
CA ALA A 159 -3.63 21.61 19.77
C ALA A 159 -4.66 21.86 20.88
N HIS A 160 -5.79 21.16 20.86
CA HIS A 160 -6.84 21.30 21.87
C HIS A 160 -6.43 20.73 23.24
N ALA A 161 -5.68 19.63 23.29
CA ALA A 161 -5.12 19.11 24.54
C ALA A 161 -4.11 20.10 25.17
N LYS A 162 -3.38 20.84 24.33
CA LYS A 162 -2.42 21.86 24.78
C LYS A 162 -3.11 23.13 25.27
N SER A 163 -4.22 23.55 24.67
CA SER A 163 -5.03 24.66 25.17
C SER A 163 -5.67 24.33 26.53
N ASP A 164 -6.21 23.10 26.68
CA ASP A 164 -6.81 22.65 27.94
C ASP A 164 -5.78 22.52 29.08
N ALA A 165 -4.53 22.19 28.74
CA ALA A 165 -3.41 22.17 29.69
C ALA A 165 -2.99 23.58 30.11
N MET A 166 -3.02 24.56 29.18
CA MET A 166 -2.68 25.95 29.45
C MET A 166 -3.75 26.67 30.28
N GLU A 167 -5.02 26.27 30.16
CA GLU A 167 -6.14 26.80 30.98
C GLU A 167 -6.15 26.23 32.42
N LYS A 168 -5.47 25.10 32.66
CA LYS A 168 -5.42 24.44 33.97
C LYS A 168 -4.19 24.78 34.83
N GLU A 169 -3.22 25.54 34.34
CA GLU A 169 -2.18 26.11 35.22
C GLU A 169 -2.77 27.24 36.05
N PRO A 170 -2.83 27.14 37.40
CA PRO A 170 -3.26 28.25 38.22
C PRO A 170 -2.18 29.33 38.16
N VAL A 171 -2.59 30.56 37.87
CA VAL A 171 -1.77 31.77 38.07
C VAL A 171 -1.26 31.77 39.51
N LYS A 172 -0.04 31.27 39.72
CA LYS A 172 0.61 31.24 41.03
C LYS A 172 1.28 32.60 41.28
N ASN A 173 0.54 33.45 41.99
CA ASN A 173 0.98 34.52 42.90
C ASN A 173 2.31 35.24 42.59
N GLY A 174 2.20 36.43 41.99
CA GLY A 174 3.15 37.52 42.16
C GLY A 174 2.60 38.60 43.10
N SER A 175 2.34 38.27 44.37
CA SER A 175 2.03 39.25 45.41
C SER A 175 2.54 38.75 46.76
N LYS A 176 3.77 39.15 47.10
CA LYS A 176 4.21 39.68 48.41
C LYS A 176 5.74 39.58 48.51
N SER A 177 6.43 40.71 48.39
CA SER A 177 7.33 41.24 49.43
C SER A 177 8.30 42.26 48.85
N GLU A 178 7.95 43.54 48.91
CA GLU A 178 8.90 44.55 49.34
C GLU A 178 8.13 45.58 50.18
N LYS A 179 8.21 45.38 51.50
CA LYS A 179 7.77 46.35 52.52
C LYS A 179 8.87 47.40 52.65
N VAL A 180 8.42 48.66 52.72
CA VAL A 180 8.84 49.73 53.66
C VAL A 180 10.32 49.84 53.97
#